data_AF-A0A2A2Q1C6-F1
#
_entry.id   AF-A0A2A2Q1C6-F1
#
_cell.length_a   1.000
_cell.length_b   1.000
_cell.length_c   1.000
_cell.angle_alpha   90.00
_cell.angle_beta   90.00
_cell.angle_gamma   90.00
#
_symmetry.space_group_name_H-M   'P 1'
#
loop_
_entity.id
_entity.type
_entity.pdbx_description
1 polymer ?
#
loop_
_entity_poly.entity_id
_entity_poly.type
_entity_poly.pdbx_seq_one_letter_code
_entity_poly.pdbx_strand_id
1 'polypeptide(L)'
;MPETPDTIPKMIVWAILAAWPVGLVLAWIFKRRLAERYERLGESTEGEMLGELASAYSVRRRIEIRTPTEYLPFVFEGIREVTDSGFDDKQMRSLLERIDHHRPHDFRQTVFPVETGGRSSDLLFQWSRDEVDRIRLRITAAPRIIRALREQKKKIPKAAFAG
;
A
#
# COMPACT_ATOMS: atom_id res chain seq x y z
N MET A 1 9.58 82.62 -7.47
CA MET A 1 10.58 81.53 -7.51
C MET A 1 10.22 80.52 -6.45
N PRO A 2 9.70 79.33 -6.81
CA PRO A 2 9.49 78.25 -5.86
C PRO A 2 10.73 77.35 -5.85
N GLU A 3 11.48 77.36 -4.77
CA GLU A 3 12.55 76.40 -4.52
C GLU A 3 11.99 75.22 -3.72
N THR A 4 11.83 74.06 -4.37
CA THR A 4 11.77 72.78 -3.67
C THR A 4 12.39 71.69 -4.54
N PRO A 5 13.65 71.28 -4.28
CA PRO A 5 14.16 70.04 -4.86
C PRO A 5 14.71 69.01 -3.85
N ASP A 6 14.54 69.17 -2.53
CA ASP A 6 15.24 68.31 -1.55
C ASP A 6 14.38 67.37 -0.70
N THR A 7 13.05 67.46 -0.76
CA THR A 7 12.14 66.64 0.08
C THR A 7 11.83 65.26 -0.50
N ILE A 8 11.77 65.15 -1.84
CA ILE A 8 11.47 63.90 -2.56
C ILE A 8 12.52 62.80 -2.29
N PRO A 9 13.85 63.05 -2.42
CA PRO A 9 14.84 62.00 -2.20
C PRO A 9 14.89 61.54 -0.73
N LYS A 10 14.66 62.43 0.25
CA LYS A 10 14.57 62.06 1.66
C LYS A 10 13.37 61.14 1.93
N MET A 11 12.20 61.44 1.36
CA MET A 11 11.01 60.60 1.54
C MET A 11 11.20 59.18 0.98
N ILE A 12 11.88 59.03 -0.16
CA ILE A 12 12.17 57.72 -0.76
C ILE A 12 13.12 56.92 0.14
N VAL A 13 14.16 57.55 0.70
CA VAL A 13 15.09 56.88 1.61
C VAL A 13 14.39 56.37 2.88
N TRP A 14 13.51 57.18 3.48
CA TRP A 14 12.71 56.77 4.63
C TRP A 14 11.72 55.66 4.31
N ALA A 15 11.10 55.68 3.13
CA ALA A 15 10.21 54.63 2.67
C ALA A 15 10.94 53.29 2.48
N ILE A 16 12.16 53.31 1.93
CA ILE A 16 12.99 52.11 1.77
C ILE A 16 13.42 51.57 3.15
N LEU A 17 13.82 52.44 4.07
CA LEU A 17 14.19 52.05 5.44
C LEU A 17 13.02 51.42 6.19
N ALA A 18 11.81 51.96 6.03
CA ALA A 18 10.60 51.45 6.65
C ALA A 18 10.07 50.15 5.99
N ALA A 19 10.31 49.98 4.68
CA ALA A 19 9.90 48.77 3.95
C ALA A 19 10.78 47.55 4.27
N TRP A 20 12.03 47.77 4.65
CA TRP A 20 12.98 46.69 4.99
C TRP A 20 12.49 45.74 6.11
N PRO A 21 12.05 46.21 7.29
CA PRO A 21 11.55 45.32 8.34
C PRO A 21 10.28 44.59 7.91
N VAL A 22 9.42 45.22 7.10
CA VAL A 22 8.21 44.59 6.58
C VAL A 22 8.56 43.43 5.64
N GLY A 23 9.55 43.63 4.77
CA GLY A 23 10.08 42.57 3.90
C GLY A 23 10.67 41.40 4.69
N LEU A 24 11.44 41.68 5.75
CA LEU A 24 12.00 40.65 6.62
C LEU A 24 10.92 39.84 7.34
N VAL A 25 9.89 40.49 7.86
CA VAL A 25 8.76 39.83 8.53
C VAL A 25 7.98 38.95 7.55
N LEU A 26 7.70 39.46 6.34
CA LEU A 26 7.03 38.68 5.30
C LEU A 26 7.86 37.47 4.88
N ALA A 27 9.17 37.63 4.68
CA ALA A 27 10.06 36.53 4.33
C ALA A 27 10.11 35.47 5.45
N TRP A 28 10.13 35.89 6.72
CA TRP A 28 10.10 34.98 7.86
C TRP A 28 8.79 34.19 7.95
N ILE A 29 7.64 34.86 7.77
CA ILE A 29 6.32 34.21 7.74
C ILE A 29 6.23 33.22 6.57
N PHE A 30 6.74 33.60 5.40
CA PHE A 30 6.72 32.74 4.21
C PHE A 30 7.62 31.51 4.39
N LYS A 31 8.82 31.69 4.97
CA LYS A 31 9.72 30.60 5.32
C LYS A 31 9.09 29.65 6.34
N ARG A 32 8.40 30.18 7.36
CA ARG A 32 7.71 29.36 8.36
C ARG A 32 6.55 28.57 7.77
N ARG A 33 5.74 29.20 6.91
CA ARG A 33 4.66 28.50 6.19
C ARG A 33 5.17 27.45 5.20
N LEU A 34 6.31 27.69 4.57
CA LEU A 34 6.96 26.69 3.70
C LEU A 34 7.51 25.53 4.52
N ALA A 35 8.16 25.78 5.66
CA ALA A 35 8.63 24.72 6.55
C ALA A 35 7.48 23.83 7.04
N GLU A 36 6.35 24.43 7.47
CA GLU A 36 5.15 23.67 7.86
C GLU A 36 4.53 22.87 6.69
N ARG A 37 4.64 23.37 5.45
CA ARG A 37 4.22 22.62 4.24
C ARG A 37 5.20 21.51 3.88
N TYR A 38 6.51 21.72 4.07
CA TYR A 38 7.54 20.72 3.86
C TYR A 38 7.48 19.62 4.92
N GLU A 39 7.13 19.93 6.17
CA GLU A 39 6.83 18.93 7.20
C GLU A 39 5.57 18.14 6.83
N ARG A 40 4.48 18.79 6.39
CA ARG A 40 3.26 18.07 5.94
C ARG A 40 3.47 17.22 4.68
N LEU A 41 4.32 17.64 3.75
CA LEU A 41 4.66 16.87 2.55
C LEU A 41 5.72 15.79 2.86
N GLY A 42 6.59 16.03 3.84
CA GLY A 42 7.58 15.10 4.35
C GLY A 42 7.02 14.03 5.28
N GLU A 43 5.83 14.25 5.86
CA GLU A 43 5.07 13.24 6.62
C GLU A 43 4.33 12.24 5.70
N SER A 44 3.98 12.60 4.47
CA SER A 44 3.65 11.67 3.37
C SER A 44 4.94 11.08 2.79
N THR A 45 5.63 10.39 3.69
CA THR A 45 7.08 10.24 3.77
C THR A 45 7.63 9.46 2.58
N GLU A 46 8.78 9.84 2.06
CA GLU A 46 9.62 9.12 1.09
C GLU A 46 9.65 7.58 1.31
N GLY A 47 9.53 7.12 2.55
CA GLY A 47 9.38 5.70 2.90
C GLY A 47 8.09 5.02 2.41
N GLU A 48 6.95 5.71 2.36
CA GLU A 48 5.71 5.20 1.75
C GLU A 48 5.87 5.08 0.23
N MET A 49 6.42 6.11 -0.45
CA MET A 49 6.69 6.04 -1.88
C MET A 49 7.72 4.96 -2.25
N LEU A 50 8.80 4.81 -1.47
CA LEU A 50 9.78 3.74 -1.65
C LEU A 50 9.19 2.37 -1.32
N GLY A 51 8.28 2.27 -0.36
CA GLY A 51 7.54 1.06 -0.04
C GLY A 51 6.60 0.63 -1.17
N GLU A 52 5.89 1.58 -1.78
CA GLU A 52 5.06 1.35 -2.96
C GLU A 52 5.90 0.91 -4.17
N LEU A 53 7.06 1.54 -4.40
CA LEU A 53 8.02 1.16 -5.44
C LEU A 53 8.61 -0.25 -5.19
N ALA A 54 8.97 -0.56 -3.95
CA ALA A 54 9.47 -1.88 -3.58
C ALA A 54 8.41 -2.98 -3.79
N SER A 55 7.15 -2.70 -3.45
CA SER A 55 6.05 -3.62 -3.75
C SER A 55 5.84 -3.78 -5.25
N ALA A 56 5.86 -2.69 -6.03
CA ALA A 56 5.65 -2.71 -7.48
C ALA A 56 6.74 -3.50 -8.23
N TYR A 57 7.99 -3.46 -7.77
CA TYR A 57 9.12 -4.17 -8.38
C TYR A 57 9.43 -5.54 -7.76
N SER A 58 8.61 -6.02 -6.82
CA SER A 58 8.79 -7.36 -6.24
C SER A 58 8.55 -8.46 -7.29
N VAL A 59 9.42 -9.48 -7.34
CA VAL A 59 9.28 -10.61 -8.26
C VAL A 59 8.06 -11.44 -7.85
N ARG A 60 6.93 -11.28 -8.54
CA ARG A 60 5.69 -12.01 -8.22
C ARG A 60 5.62 -13.33 -8.98
N ARG A 61 5.09 -14.35 -8.33
CA ARG A 61 4.78 -15.65 -8.95
C ARG A 61 3.32 -16.01 -8.71
N ARG A 62 2.74 -16.73 -9.65
CA ARG A 62 1.35 -17.18 -9.60
C ARG A 62 1.26 -18.68 -9.36
N ILE A 63 0.29 -19.09 -8.55
CA ILE A 63 -0.12 -20.48 -8.36
C ILE A 63 -1.65 -20.58 -8.47
N GLU A 64 -2.13 -21.69 -9.04
CA GLU A 64 -3.55 -22.06 -9.04
C GLU A 64 -3.75 -23.30 -8.15
N ILE A 65 -4.69 -23.18 -7.22
CA ILE A 65 -5.13 -24.21 -6.29
C ILE A 65 -6.64 -24.37 -6.51
N ARG A 66 -7.09 -25.61 -6.70
CA ARG A 66 -8.52 -25.92 -6.83
C ARG A 66 -8.89 -26.73 -5.62
N THR A 67 -9.71 -26.25 -4.72
CA THR A 67 -9.93 -26.96 -3.47
C THR A 67 -11.37 -26.74 -2.97
N PRO A 68 -11.96 -27.70 -2.27
CA PRO A 68 -13.21 -27.48 -1.54
C PRO A 68 -13.04 -26.39 -0.49
N THR A 69 -14.13 -25.72 -0.12
CA THR A 69 -14.15 -24.64 0.88
C THR A 69 -13.55 -25.08 2.22
N GLU A 70 -13.75 -26.34 2.60
CA GLU A 70 -13.24 -26.97 3.82
C GLU A 70 -11.70 -26.92 3.95
N TYR A 71 -10.98 -26.91 2.83
CA TYR A 71 -9.52 -26.93 2.81
C TYR A 71 -8.89 -25.55 2.64
N LEU A 72 -9.69 -24.50 2.43
CA LEU A 72 -9.19 -23.12 2.33
C LEU A 72 -8.51 -22.60 3.59
N PRO A 73 -9.00 -22.88 4.81
CA PRO A 73 -8.31 -22.46 6.03
C PRO A 73 -6.87 -22.96 6.06
N PHE A 74 -6.62 -24.23 5.69
CA PHE A 74 -5.27 -24.78 5.62
C PHE A 74 -4.39 -24.00 4.62
N VAL A 75 -4.91 -23.70 3.42
CA VAL A 75 -4.15 -22.92 2.42
C VAL A 75 -3.79 -21.53 2.96
N PHE A 76 -4.70 -20.88 3.68
CA PHE A 76 -4.45 -19.55 4.26
C PHE A 76 -3.51 -19.60 5.46
N GLU A 77 -3.56 -20.64 6.29
CA GLU A 77 -2.62 -20.85 7.37
C GLU A 77 -1.18 -20.97 6.85
N GLY A 78 -0.94 -21.68 5.75
CA GLY A 78 0.40 -21.77 5.19
C GLY A 78 0.92 -20.47 4.57
N ILE A 79 0.02 -19.55 4.18
CA ILE A 79 0.42 -18.19 3.78
C ILE A 79 0.76 -17.38 5.02
N ARG A 80 -0.06 -17.48 6.08
CA ARG A 80 0.14 -16.80 7.35
C ARG A 80 1.46 -17.19 8.01
N GLU A 81 1.80 -18.48 8.03
CA GLU A 81 3.07 -18.97 8.60
C GLU A 81 4.33 -18.38 7.94
N VAL A 82 4.21 -17.96 6.68
CA VAL A 82 5.34 -17.46 5.88
C VAL A 82 5.39 -15.94 5.86
N THR A 83 4.28 -15.30 6.17
CA THR A 83 4.10 -13.86 6.13
C THR A 83 4.49 -13.28 7.49
N ASP A 84 5.31 -12.23 7.50
CA ASP A 84 5.76 -11.59 8.74
C ASP A 84 4.67 -10.64 9.27
N SER A 85 3.97 -9.92 8.38
CA SER A 85 2.90 -8.97 8.71
C SER A 85 1.93 -8.77 7.54
N GLY A 86 0.71 -8.28 7.82
CA GLY A 86 -0.26 -7.87 6.79
C GLY A 86 -1.25 -8.93 6.33
N PHE A 87 -1.20 -10.15 6.86
CA PHE A 87 -2.20 -11.19 6.62
C PHE A 87 -2.58 -11.91 7.92
N ASP A 88 -3.31 -11.20 8.78
CA ASP A 88 -3.69 -11.66 10.12
C ASP A 88 -4.96 -12.52 10.13
N ASP A 89 -5.25 -13.16 11.26
CA ASP A 89 -6.45 -13.99 11.48
C ASP A 89 -7.75 -13.27 11.12
N LYS A 90 -7.83 -11.96 11.39
CA LYS A 90 -9.00 -11.14 11.04
C LYS A 90 -9.20 -11.05 9.51
N GLN A 91 -8.11 -10.87 8.77
CA GLN A 91 -8.15 -10.80 7.31
C GLN A 91 -8.43 -12.18 6.70
N MET A 92 -7.83 -13.23 7.25
CA MET A 92 -8.10 -14.60 6.88
C MET A 92 -9.59 -14.97 7.06
N ARG A 93 -10.18 -14.68 8.22
CA ARG A 93 -11.61 -14.94 8.49
C ARG A 93 -12.51 -14.14 7.56
N SER A 94 -12.22 -12.85 7.35
CA SER A 94 -12.97 -12.02 6.41
C SER A 94 -12.89 -12.56 4.98
N LEU A 95 -11.73 -13.07 4.55
CA LEU A 95 -11.59 -13.69 3.24
C LEU A 95 -12.40 -14.99 3.14
N LEU A 96 -12.37 -15.84 4.17
CA LEU A 96 -13.18 -17.06 4.23
C LEU A 96 -14.67 -16.74 4.15
N GLU A 97 -15.17 -15.79 4.94
CA GLU A 97 -16.57 -15.35 4.91
C GLU A 97 -16.97 -14.83 3.52
N ARG A 98 -16.10 -14.04 2.87
CA ARG A 98 -16.33 -13.52 1.51
C ARG A 98 -16.36 -14.61 0.46
N ILE A 99 -15.61 -15.69 0.65
CA ILE A 99 -15.58 -16.84 -0.24
C ILE A 99 -16.79 -17.76 0.01
N ASP A 100 -17.24 -17.87 1.26
CA ASP A 100 -18.39 -18.69 1.64
C ASP A 100 -19.71 -18.12 1.09
N HIS A 101 -19.91 -16.81 1.18
CA HIS A 101 -21.09 -16.11 0.65
C HIS A 101 -21.04 -15.87 -0.88
N HIS A 102 -20.05 -16.44 -1.56
CA HIS A 102 -19.79 -16.17 -2.96
C HIS A 102 -20.74 -16.96 -3.89
N ARG A 103 -21.41 -16.28 -4.81
CA ARG A 103 -22.29 -16.93 -5.79
C ARG A 103 -21.50 -17.80 -6.79
N PRO A 104 -22.09 -18.88 -7.31
CA PRO A 104 -21.48 -19.65 -8.41
C PRO A 104 -21.17 -18.73 -9.60
N HIS A 105 -20.05 -18.98 -10.30
CA HIS A 105 -19.66 -18.32 -11.57
C HIS A 105 -19.22 -16.86 -11.51
N ASP A 106 -19.27 -16.21 -10.34
CA ASP A 106 -18.64 -14.91 -10.17
C ASP A 106 -17.12 -15.02 -10.04
N PHE A 107 -16.42 -13.99 -10.50
CA PHE A 107 -14.99 -13.84 -10.28
C PHE A 107 -14.76 -12.70 -9.30
N ARG A 108 -14.03 -12.99 -8.21
CA ARG A 108 -13.66 -11.98 -7.22
C ARG A 108 -12.16 -11.93 -7.06
N GLN A 109 -11.69 -10.75 -6.69
CA GLN A 109 -10.31 -10.52 -6.34
C GLN A 109 -10.19 -9.66 -5.09
N THR A 110 -9.10 -9.85 -4.36
CA THR A 110 -8.70 -8.99 -3.26
C THR A 110 -7.19 -8.92 -3.20
N VAL A 111 -6.67 -7.77 -2.82
CA VAL A 111 -5.23 -7.54 -2.63
C VAL A 111 -5.00 -7.26 -1.15
N PHE A 112 -3.97 -7.88 -0.59
CA PHE A 112 -3.49 -7.59 0.75
C PHE A 112 -2.01 -7.17 0.65
N PRO A 113 -1.64 -6.00 1.20
CA PRO A 113 -0.23 -5.67 1.36
C PRO A 113 0.35 -6.57 2.46
N VAL A 114 1.40 -7.31 2.15
CA VAL A 114 2.04 -8.26 3.07
C VAL A 114 3.55 -8.07 3.12
N GLU A 115 4.13 -8.32 4.28
CA GLU A 115 5.58 -8.33 4.45
C GLU A 115 6.10 -9.76 4.48
N THR A 116 7.15 -10.06 3.72
CA THR A 116 7.74 -11.39 3.67
C THR A 116 9.27 -11.33 3.60
N GLY A 117 9.95 -11.82 4.64
CA GLY A 117 11.40 -11.70 4.78
C GLY A 117 11.87 -10.25 4.84
N GLY A 118 11.13 -9.38 5.54
CA GLY A 118 11.46 -7.96 5.67
C GLY A 118 11.28 -7.14 4.40
N ARG A 119 10.49 -7.62 3.44
CA ARG A 119 10.15 -6.90 2.19
C ARG A 119 8.64 -6.80 2.03
N SER A 120 8.17 -5.59 1.78
CA SER A 120 6.78 -5.33 1.40
C SER A 120 6.48 -5.88 0.01
N SER A 121 5.35 -6.56 -0.14
CA SER A 121 4.86 -7.11 -1.40
C SER A 121 3.34 -7.27 -1.37
N ASP A 122 2.70 -7.25 -2.54
CA ASP A 122 1.26 -7.49 -2.59
C ASP A 122 0.95 -8.97 -2.74
N LEU A 123 -0.01 -9.43 -1.93
CA LEU A 123 -0.65 -10.73 -2.03
C LEU A 123 -2.02 -10.56 -2.70
N LEU A 124 -2.10 -10.96 -3.97
CA LEU A 124 -3.33 -10.94 -4.74
C LEU A 124 -3.99 -12.31 -4.70
N PHE A 125 -5.21 -12.35 -4.17
CA PHE A 125 -6.11 -13.50 -4.26
C PHE A 125 -7.18 -13.26 -5.31
N GLN A 126 -7.40 -14.26 -6.13
CA GLN A 126 -8.47 -14.31 -7.11
C GLN A 126 -9.20 -15.63 -6.92
N TRP A 127 -10.51 -15.60 -6.76
CA TRP A 127 -11.30 -16.82 -6.61
C TRP A 127 -12.54 -16.81 -7.48
N SER A 128 -12.93 -18.00 -7.88
CA SER A 128 -14.19 -18.29 -8.58
C SER A 128 -14.71 -19.63 -8.08
N ARG A 129 -16.03 -19.75 -7.94
CA ARG A 129 -16.72 -20.99 -7.55
C ARG A 129 -17.21 -21.72 -8.80
N ASP A 130 -16.82 -22.98 -8.94
CA ASP A 130 -17.18 -23.88 -10.03
C ASP A 130 -18.60 -24.46 -9.85
N GLU A 131 -19.13 -25.15 -10.86
CA GLU A 131 -20.47 -25.77 -10.85
C GLU A 131 -20.64 -26.84 -9.75
N VAL A 132 -19.53 -27.46 -9.33
CA VAL A 132 -19.48 -28.54 -8.33
C VAL A 132 -19.05 -28.01 -6.95
N ASP A 133 -19.34 -26.74 -6.66
CA ASP A 133 -18.97 -26.04 -5.40
C ASP A 133 -17.46 -25.98 -5.09
N ARG A 134 -16.62 -26.21 -6.11
CA ARG A 134 -15.17 -26.18 -5.97
C ARG A 134 -14.65 -24.76 -6.12
N ILE A 135 -13.67 -24.38 -5.30
CA ILE A 135 -13.11 -23.05 -5.35
C ILE A 135 -11.81 -23.09 -6.13
N ARG A 136 -11.78 -22.37 -7.25
CA ARG A 136 -10.56 -22.12 -8.02
C ARG A 136 -9.91 -20.86 -7.46
N LEU A 137 -8.87 -21.06 -6.66
CA LEU A 137 -8.08 -20.00 -6.04
C LEU A 137 -6.79 -19.77 -6.83
N ARG A 138 -6.60 -18.55 -7.29
CA ARG A 138 -5.41 -18.06 -7.98
C ARG A 138 -4.72 -17.07 -7.05
N ILE A 139 -3.49 -17.37 -6.68
CA ILE A 139 -2.71 -16.58 -5.72
C ILE A 139 -1.50 -16.05 -6.46
N THR A 140 -1.31 -14.73 -6.45
CA THR A 140 -0.12 -14.06 -6.95
C THR A 140 0.58 -13.41 -5.76
N ALA A 141 1.81 -13.83 -5.48
CA ALA A 141 2.52 -13.45 -4.26
C ALA A 141 4.04 -13.48 -4.46
N ALA A 142 4.77 -13.05 -3.42
CA ALA A 142 6.22 -13.20 -3.35
C ALA A 142 6.65 -14.67 -3.53
N PRO A 143 7.87 -14.95 -4.05
CA PRO A 143 8.28 -16.31 -4.41
C PRO A 143 8.36 -17.24 -3.20
N ARG A 144 8.61 -16.68 -2.00
CA ARG A 144 8.70 -17.42 -0.73
C ARG A 144 7.34 -18.01 -0.34
N ILE A 145 6.27 -17.21 -0.40
CA ILE A 145 4.88 -17.64 -0.19
C ILE A 145 4.52 -18.72 -1.22
N ILE A 146 4.84 -18.52 -2.49
CA ILE A 146 4.52 -19.49 -3.55
C ILE A 146 5.28 -20.82 -3.36
N ARG A 147 6.51 -20.81 -2.86
CA ARG A 147 7.25 -22.04 -2.54
C ARG A 147 6.57 -22.81 -1.41
N ALA A 148 6.23 -22.13 -0.32
CA ALA A 148 5.52 -22.74 0.81
C ALA A 148 4.17 -23.32 0.37
N LEU A 149 3.38 -22.57 -0.40
CA LEU A 149 2.11 -23.05 -0.97
C LEU A 149 2.29 -24.27 -1.88
N ARG A 150 3.39 -24.36 -2.64
CA ARG A 150 3.69 -25.56 -3.45
C ARG A 150 4.01 -26.77 -2.59
N GLU A 151 4.75 -26.58 -1.49
CA GLU A 151 5.07 -27.65 -0.55
C GLU A 151 3.82 -28.11 0.20
N GLN A 152 2.99 -27.16 0.64
CA GLN A 152 1.74 -27.45 1.32
C GLN A 152 0.74 -28.15 0.38
N LYS A 153 0.65 -27.73 -0.88
CA LYS A 153 -0.16 -28.42 -1.91
C LYS A 153 0.25 -29.88 -2.08
N LYS A 154 1.51 -30.26 -1.85
CA LYS A 154 1.93 -31.68 -1.86
C LYS A 154 1.42 -32.47 -0.66
N LYS A 155 1.17 -31.79 0.47
CA LYS A 155 0.67 -32.40 1.72
C LYS A 155 -0.85 -32.58 1.71
N ILE A 156 -1.59 -31.75 0.97
CA ILE A 156 -3.05 -31.92 0.83
C ILE A 156 -3.30 -33.19 0.00
N PRO A 157 -4.09 -34.17 0.50
CA PRO A 157 -4.34 -35.41 -0.21
C PRO A 157 -4.96 -35.14 -1.58
N LYS A 158 -4.44 -35.78 -2.63
CA LYS A 158 -4.94 -35.65 -4.02
C LYS A 158 -6.44 -35.97 -4.15
N ALA A 159 -6.99 -36.77 -3.23
CA ALA A 159 -8.41 -37.09 -3.16
C ALA A 159 -9.30 -35.85 -2.89
N ALA A 160 -8.79 -34.82 -2.20
CA ALA A 160 -9.50 -33.56 -2.03
C ALA A 160 -9.62 -32.74 -3.34
N PHE A 161 -8.85 -33.11 -4.36
CA PHE A 161 -8.84 -32.44 -5.68
C PHE A 161 -9.57 -33.26 -6.76
N ALA A 162 -9.77 -34.56 -6.54
CA ALA A 162 -10.31 -35.53 -7.50
C ALA A 162 -11.63 -36.09 -6.96
N GLY A 163 -12.74 -35.63 -7.54
CA GLY A 163 -14.12 -35.86 -7.08
C GLY A 163 -15.05 -35.01 -7.91
#